data_AF-A5DZA9-F1
#
_entry.id   AF-A5DZA9-F1
#
_cell.length_a   1.000
_cell.length_b   1.000
_cell.length_c   1.000
_cell.angle_alpha   90.00
_cell.angle_beta   90.00
_cell.angle_gamma   90.00
#
_symmetry.space_group_name_H-M   'P 1'
#
loop_
_entity.id
_entity.type
_entity.pdbx_description
1 polymer ?
#
loop_
_entity_poly.entity_id
_entity_poly.type
_entity_poly.pdbx_seq_one_letter_code
_entity_poly.pdbx_strand_id
1 'polypeptide(L)'
;MPQFKDKQDFCKQTNVKAERNEELIKFAKNNLNHIPFTDEAAFENYDRMISGMLYNPMQVDLEKSRMNLRDTLLDYGNFRCRDYKTTKEFANAKREYLKKFIGHVGEGTFMEYPMYFDYGFNTYLGENFYSNFNLTILDCSVVKIGNNVMCGTGVSLLTPSHPIDPTLRHSYLENALPITIGDNCWLGSNCTVLGGVTIGEGSVIAAGAVVNRDIPPNSLVVGVPGRVVKTMEPRDPDFDVHKTLKEYGMDYIP
;
A
#
# COMPACT_ATOMS: atom_id res chain seq x y z
N MET A 1 -18.66 -23.59 -18.45
CA MET A 1 -17.21 -23.28 -18.39
C MET A 1 -16.99 -21.99 -19.16
N PRO A 2 -16.18 -21.05 -18.66
CA PRO A 2 -15.83 -19.86 -19.41
C PRO A 2 -15.17 -20.26 -20.73
N GLN A 3 -15.49 -19.53 -21.80
CA GLN A 3 -14.91 -19.73 -23.12
C GLN A 3 -14.08 -18.51 -23.47
N PHE A 4 -12.85 -18.76 -23.94
CA PHE A 4 -11.92 -17.73 -24.35
C PHE A 4 -11.59 -17.91 -25.83
N LYS A 5 -11.69 -16.85 -26.60
CA LYS A 5 -11.35 -16.86 -28.03
C LYS A 5 -9.85 -16.92 -28.25
N ASP A 6 -9.10 -16.23 -27.40
CA ASP A 6 -7.65 -16.09 -27.45
C ASP A 6 -7.12 -15.62 -26.09
N LYS A 7 -5.80 -15.37 -26.02
CA LYS A 7 -5.13 -14.86 -24.81
C LYS A 7 -5.67 -13.49 -24.37
N GLN A 8 -6.00 -12.61 -25.31
CA GLN A 8 -6.50 -11.27 -25.02
C GLN A 8 -7.89 -11.33 -24.38
N ASP A 9 -8.76 -12.21 -24.89
CA ASP A 9 -10.09 -12.45 -24.34
C ASP A 9 -10.02 -13.04 -22.92
N PHE A 10 -9.09 -13.99 -22.67
CA PHE A 10 -8.79 -14.47 -21.32
C PHE A 10 -8.39 -13.34 -20.37
N CYS A 11 -7.40 -12.53 -20.75
CA CYS A 11 -6.92 -11.41 -19.96
C CYS A 11 -8.04 -10.40 -19.64
N LYS A 12 -8.88 -10.08 -20.63
CA LYS A 12 -10.01 -9.15 -20.47
C LYS A 12 -11.06 -9.68 -19.49
N GLN A 13 -11.39 -10.97 -19.56
CA GLN A 13 -12.40 -11.58 -18.70
C GLN A 13 -11.92 -11.85 -17.27
N THR A 14 -10.60 -11.96 -17.06
CA THR A 14 -10.00 -12.32 -15.76
C THR A 14 -9.26 -11.19 -15.05
N ASN A 15 -9.08 -10.04 -15.72
CA ASN A 15 -8.24 -8.93 -15.27
C ASN A 15 -6.73 -9.27 -15.12
N VAL A 16 -6.31 -10.44 -15.61
CA VAL A 16 -4.90 -10.85 -15.71
C VAL A 16 -4.19 -10.05 -16.81
N LYS A 17 -2.97 -9.59 -16.55
CA LYS A 17 -2.13 -8.94 -17.56
C LYS A 17 -1.42 -9.96 -18.45
N ALA A 18 -1.34 -9.64 -19.74
CA ALA A 18 -0.76 -10.52 -20.76
C ALA A 18 0.78 -10.49 -20.78
N GLU A 19 1.38 -9.43 -20.26
CA GLU A 19 2.79 -9.08 -20.39
C GLU A 19 3.31 -8.51 -19.06
N ARG A 20 4.63 -8.54 -18.91
CA ARG A 20 5.32 -7.99 -17.75
C ARG A 20 5.25 -6.47 -17.77
N ASN A 21 5.26 -5.88 -16.58
CA ASN A 21 5.43 -4.45 -16.41
C ASN A 21 6.90 -4.15 -16.09
N GLU A 22 7.70 -3.94 -17.14
CA GLU A 22 9.15 -3.72 -17.02
C GLU A 22 9.50 -2.48 -16.19
N GLU A 23 8.66 -1.44 -16.23
CA GLU A 23 8.85 -0.24 -15.41
C GLU A 23 8.67 -0.56 -13.92
N LEU A 24 7.64 -1.33 -13.58
CA LEU A 24 7.37 -1.74 -12.20
C LEU A 24 8.43 -2.70 -11.66
N ILE A 25 8.89 -3.65 -12.49
CA ILE A 25 10.00 -4.56 -12.15
C ILE A 25 11.27 -3.76 -11.89
N LYS A 26 11.60 -2.82 -12.76
CA LYS A 26 12.76 -1.94 -12.57
C LYS A 26 12.61 -1.09 -11.31
N PHE A 27 11.41 -0.57 -11.04
CA PHE A 27 11.15 0.15 -9.79
C PHE A 27 11.40 -0.74 -8.57
N ALA A 28 10.83 -1.94 -8.54
CA ALA A 28 10.99 -2.87 -7.42
C ALA A 28 12.47 -3.19 -7.16
N LYS A 29 13.22 -3.58 -8.19
CA LYS A 29 14.65 -3.92 -8.10
C LYS A 29 15.52 -2.76 -7.62
N ASN A 30 15.16 -1.52 -7.94
CA ASN A 30 15.97 -0.35 -7.62
C ASN A 30 15.60 0.31 -6.29
N ASN A 31 14.38 0.10 -5.78
CA ASN A 31 13.83 0.89 -4.68
C ASN A 31 13.33 0.05 -3.50
N LEU A 32 13.17 -1.27 -3.66
CA LEU A 32 12.67 -2.16 -2.63
C LEU A 32 13.77 -3.10 -2.13
N ASN A 33 13.83 -3.26 -0.82
CA ASN A 33 14.76 -4.14 -0.12
C ASN A 33 14.07 -5.45 0.30
N HIS A 34 14.86 -6.43 0.73
CA HIS A 34 14.38 -7.70 1.31
C HIS A 34 13.62 -8.63 0.36
N ILE A 35 13.70 -8.37 -0.94
CA ILE A 35 13.20 -9.30 -1.96
C ILE A 35 14.03 -10.61 -1.83
N PRO A 36 13.41 -11.75 -1.45
CA PRO A 36 14.12 -12.91 -0.89
C PRO A 36 14.63 -13.91 -1.93
N PHE A 37 14.53 -13.59 -3.23
CA PHE A 37 14.81 -14.53 -4.31
C PHE A 37 16.29 -14.57 -4.66
N THR A 38 16.82 -15.77 -4.91
CA THR A 38 18.25 -16.00 -5.15
C THR A 38 18.56 -16.59 -6.53
N ASP A 39 17.55 -17.07 -7.26
CA ASP A 39 17.71 -17.67 -8.58
C ASP A 39 16.75 -17.07 -9.62
N GLU A 40 17.08 -17.28 -10.89
CA GLU A 40 16.37 -16.70 -12.04
C GLU A 40 14.91 -17.17 -12.13
N ALA A 41 14.61 -18.42 -11.77
CA ALA A 41 13.25 -18.95 -11.83
C ALA A 41 12.35 -18.35 -10.74
N ALA A 42 12.91 -18.11 -9.56
CA ALA A 42 12.24 -17.43 -8.47
C ALA A 42 11.95 -15.96 -8.82
N PHE A 43 12.91 -15.27 -9.45
CA PHE A 43 12.70 -13.91 -9.96
C PHE A 43 11.68 -13.85 -11.10
N GLU A 44 11.65 -14.84 -11.99
CA GLU A 44 10.67 -14.92 -13.06
C GLU A 44 9.24 -14.93 -12.51
N ASN A 45 8.97 -15.77 -11.50
CA ASN A 45 7.66 -15.86 -10.89
C ASN A 45 7.29 -14.57 -10.13
N TYR A 46 8.25 -13.96 -9.44
CA TYR A 46 8.07 -12.66 -8.79
C TYR A 46 7.75 -11.53 -9.78
N ASP A 47 8.51 -11.43 -10.87
CA ASP A 47 8.33 -10.42 -11.91
C ASP A 47 6.92 -10.54 -12.52
N ARG A 48 6.40 -11.77 -12.69
CA ARG A 48 5.01 -12.03 -13.10
C ARG A 48 4.01 -11.57 -12.04
N MET A 49 4.24 -11.91 -10.77
CA MET A 49 3.38 -11.59 -9.64
C MET A 49 3.13 -10.08 -9.54
N ILE A 50 4.19 -9.28 -9.50
CA ILE A 50 4.05 -7.83 -9.35
C ILE A 50 3.47 -7.17 -10.60
N SER A 51 3.65 -7.78 -11.78
CA SER A 51 3.13 -7.27 -13.06
C SER A 51 1.64 -7.51 -13.28
N GLY A 52 0.96 -8.22 -12.38
CA GLY A 52 -0.44 -8.60 -12.55
C GLY A 52 -0.67 -9.73 -13.54
N MET A 53 0.39 -10.48 -13.86
CA MET A 53 0.28 -11.73 -14.59
C MET A 53 -0.09 -12.87 -13.63
N LEU A 54 -0.51 -14.00 -14.18
CA LEU A 54 -0.59 -15.23 -13.39
C LEU A 54 0.80 -15.64 -12.90
N TYR A 55 0.89 -15.95 -11.62
CA TYR A 55 2.09 -16.44 -10.95
C TYR A 55 1.72 -17.63 -10.06
N ASN A 56 2.72 -18.34 -9.56
CA ASN A 56 2.56 -19.42 -8.59
C ASN A 56 2.67 -18.86 -7.16
N PRO A 57 1.57 -18.71 -6.39
CA PRO A 57 1.63 -18.23 -5.01
C PRO A 57 2.24 -19.25 -4.05
N MET A 58 2.33 -20.53 -4.46
CA MET A 58 2.89 -21.64 -3.68
C MET A 58 4.39 -21.86 -3.95
N GLN A 59 5.07 -20.92 -4.62
CA GLN A 59 6.52 -20.97 -4.66
C GLN A 59 7.07 -20.90 -3.23
N VAL A 60 8.01 -21.80 -2.92
CA VAL A 60 8.56 -21.99 -1.57
C VAL A 60 9.04 -20.68 -0.93
N ASP A 61 9.71 -19.81 -1.69
CA ASP A 61 10.22 -18.55 -1.14
C ASP A 61 9.08 -17.59 -0.78
N LEU A 62 8.07 -17.46 -1.65
CA LEU A 62 6.88 -16.65 -1.37
C LEU A 62 6.11 -17.19 -0.16
N GLU A 63 5.93 -18.51 -0.08
CA GLU A 63 5.24 -19.14 1.04
C GLU A 63 5.99 -18.90 2.36
N LYS A 64 7.30 -19.15 2.38
CA LYS A 64 8.15 -18.90 3.56
C LYS A 64 8.11 -17.44 3.98
N SER A 65 8.19 -16.50 3.04
CA SER A 65 8.11 -15.07 3.35
C SER A 65 6.80 -14.69 4.04
N ARG A 66 5.65 -15.15 3.53
CA ARG A 66 4.35 -14.86 4.17
C ARG A 66 4.25 -15.44 5.58
N MET A 67 4.80 -16.63 5.80
CA MET A 67 4.78 -17.26 7.13
C MET A 67 5.69 -16.53 8.11
N ASN A 68 6.94 -16.27 7.72
CA ASN A 68 7.96 -15.66 8.58
C ASN A 68 7.66 -14.19 8.93
N LEU A 69 6.95 -13.48 8.05
CA LEU A 69 6.55 -12.09 8.31
C LEU A 69 5.71 -11.96 9.59
N ARG A 70 4.91 -12.98 9.94
CA ARG A 70 4.05 -12.96 11.13
C ARG A 70 4.86 -12.80 12.41
N ASP A 71 6.01 -13.48 12.50
CA ASP A 71 6.91 -13.37 13.66
C ASP A 71 7.49 -11.95 13.75
N THR A 72 7.86 -11.37 12.60
CA THR A 72 8.36 -9.99 12.52
C THR A 72 7.32 -8.96 12.98
N LEU A 73 6.04 -9.18 12.63
CA LEU A 73 4.95 -8.31 13.09
C LEU A 73 4.71 -8.43 14.61
N LEU A 74 4.83 -9.63 15.17
CA LEU A 74 4.72 -9.84 16.63
C LEU A 74 5.86 -9.13 17.38
N ASP A 75 7.08 -9.25 16.89
CA ASP A 75 8.24 -8.53 17.42
C ASP A 75 8.04 -7.00 17.38
N TYR A 76 7.50 -6.47 16.29
CA TYR A 76 7.18 -5.04 16.19
C TYR A 76 6.16 -4.59 17.24
N GLY A 77 5.16 -5.44 17.52
CA GLY A 77 4.14 -5.20 18.56
C GLY A 77 4.69 -5.25 19.99
N ASN A 78 5.87 -5.85 20.20
CA ASN A 78 6.47 -5.99 21.53
C ASN A 78 7.19 -4.73 22.04
N PHE A 79 7.46 -3.74 21.19
CA PHE A 79 8.08 -2.48 21.59
C PHE A 79 7.22 -1.77 22.66
N ARG A 80 7.80 -1.43 23.81
CA ARG A 80 7.11 -0.67 24.87
C ARG A 80 7.72 0.71 25.00
N CYS A 81 6.88 1.75 24.95
CA CYS A 81 7.35 3.14 25.09
C CYS A 81 8.12 3.38 26.41
N ARG A 82 7.79 2.65 27.47
CA ARG A 82 8.45 2.74 28.78
C ARG A 82 9.93 2.32 28.78
N ASP A 83 10.36 1.59 27.75
CA ASP A 83 11.73 1.09 27.63
C ASP A 83 12.68 2.12 26.98
N TYR A 84 12.17 3.29 26.61
CA TYR A 84 12.89 4.38 25.95
C TYR A 84 12.82 5.66 26.77
N LYS A 85 13.82 6.54 26.64
CA LYS A 85 13.86 7.79 27.43
C LYS A 85 12.88 8.83 26.92
N THR A 86 12.59 8.81 25.63
CA THR A 86 11.67 9.76 24.98
C THR A 86 10.77 9.04 23.97
N THR A 87 9.61 9.63 23.69
CA THR A 87 8.70 9.15 22.64
C THR A 87 9.35 9.17 21.26
N LYS A 88 10.27 10.11 21.01
CA LYS A 88 11.06 10.19 19.78
C LYS A 88 12.02 9.01 19.62
N GLU A 89 12.71 8.62 20.68
CA GLU A 89 13.56 7.42 20.66
C GLU A 89 12.74 6.15 20.38
N PHE A 90 11.57 6.02 21.03
CA PHE A 90 10.63 4.91 20.78
C PHE A 90 10.16 4.86 19.33
N ALA A 91 9.70 5.99 18.78
CA ALA A 91 9.25 6.08 17.39
C ALA A 91 10.37 5.72 16.40
N ASN A 92 11.58 6.25 16.62
CA ASN A 92 12.75 5.94 15.79
C ASN A 92 13.11 4.45 15.84
N ALA A 93 13.11 3.83 17.03
CA ALA A 93 13.43 2.41 17.17
C ALA A 93 12.40 1.52 16.45
N LYS A 94 11.11 1.86 16.54
CA LYS A 94 10.06 1.18 15.76
C LYS A 94 10.28 1.35 14.26
N ARG A 95 10.58 2.57 13.79
CA ARG A 95 10.87 2.83 12.37
C ARG A 95 12.06 2.02 11.86
N GLU A 96 13.16 1.95 12.62
CA GLU A 96 14.31 1.12 12.26
C GLU A 96 13.96 -0.37 12.20
N TYR A 97 13.02 -0.83 13.04
CA TYR A 97 12.53 -2.20 12.94
C TYR A 97 11.69 -2.44 11.67
N LEU A 98 10.84 -1.48 11.26
CA LEU A 98 10.08 -1.59 10.00
C LEU A 98 10.99 -1.83 8.79
N LYS A 99 12.16 -1.18 8.76
CA LYS A 99 13.17 -1.33 7.71
C LYS A 99 13.72 -2.75 7.57
N LYS A 100 13.43 -3.68 8.50
CA LYS A 100 13.86 -5.08 8.39
C LYS A 100 13.01 -5.92 7.43
N PHE A 101 11.80 -5.48 7.11
CA PHE A 101 10.87 -6.26 6.30
C PHE A 101 10.09 -5.44 5.26
N ILE A 102 9.88 -4.15 5.50
CA ILE A 102 9.25 -3.26 4.50
C ILE A 102 10.29 -2.89 3.45
N GLY A 103 9.88 -2.91 2.18
CA GLY A 103 10.77 -2.67 1.04
C GLY A 103 11.47 -1.31 1.09
N HIS A 104 10.75 -0.27 1.47
CA HIS A 104 11.33 1.06 1.77
C HIS A 104 10.54 1.78 2.87
N VAL A 105 11.27 2.44 3.77
CA VAL A 105 10.70 3.22 4.89
C VAL A 105 11.38 4.58 4.98
N GLY A 106 10.64 5.63 4.62
CA GLY A 106 11.13 7.01 4.71
C GLY A 106 11.30 7.50 6.16
N GLU A 107 12.02 8.60 6.30
CA GLU A 107 12.17 9.31 7.58
C GLU A 107 10.81 9.74 8.14
N GLY A 108 10.69 9.82 9.47
CA GLY A 108 9.44 10.22 10.13
C GLY A 108 8.29 9.20 10.06
N THR A 109 8.47 8.04 9.43
CA THR A 109 7.44 6.99 9.36
C THR A 109 7.08 6.44 10.75
N PHE A 110 5.78 6.36 11.05
CA PHE A 110 5.26 5.71 12.25
C PHE A 110 3.99 4.92 11.95
N MET A 111 3.89 3.72 12.51
CA MET A 111 2.76 2.82 12.26
C MET A 111 2.28 2.23 13.58
N GLU A 112 0.99 2.37 13.85
CA GLU A 112 0.38 1.76 15.02
C GLU A 112 0.25 0.24 14.83
N TYR A 113 0.42 -0.51 15.92
CA TYR A 113 0.18 -1.96 15.96
C TYR A 113 -1.23 -2.26 16.51
N PRO A 114 -2.00 -3.20 15.94
CA PRO A 114 -1.59 -4.17 14.92
C PRO A 114 -1.64 -3.62 13.50
N MET A 115 -0.83 -4.23 12.63
CA MET A 115 -0.80 -4.02 11.18
C MET A 115 -0.64 -5.37 10.48
N TYR A 116 -1.06 -5.45 9.23
CA TYR A 116 -1.12 -6.70 8.48
C TYR A 116 -0.54 -6.53 7.08
N PHE A 117 0.25 -7.51 6.65
CA PHE A 117 0.91 -7.56 5.36
C PHE A 117 0.89 -8.97 4.79
N ASP A 118 0.98 -9.11 3.47
CA ASP A 118 1.34 -10.40 2.86
C ASP A 118 2.85 -10.63 2.96
N TYR A 119 3.65 -9.67 2.49
CA TYR A 119 5.11 -9.78 2.36
C TYR A 119 5.88 -8.64 3.04
N GLY A 120 5.35 -7.41 2.99
CA GLY A 120 6.03 -6.20 3.43
C GLY A 120 7.06 -5.67 2.43
N PHE A 121 7.87 -6.53 1.81
CA PHE A 121 8.95 -6.11 0.90
C PHE A 121 8.45 -5.48 -0.40
N ASN A 122 7.17 -5.62 -0.75
CA ASN A 122 6.57 -4.98 -1.93
C ASN A 122 6.02 -3.58 -1.63
N THR A 123 6.16 -3.11 -0.39
CA THR A 123 5.65 -1.80 0.03
C THR A 123 6.77 -0.75 0.05
N TYR A 124 6.50 0.38 -0.62
CA TYR A 124 7.33 1.59 -0.56
C TYR A 124 6.60 2.66 0.25
N LEU A 125 7.17 3.07 1.37
CA LEU A 125 6.68 4.18 2.20
C LEU A 125 7.59 5.40 2.04
N GLY A 126 7.03 6.53 1.61
CA GLY A 126 7.71 7.83 1.60
C GLY A 126 8.00 8.37 3.00
N GLU A 127 8.38 9.65 3.06
CA GLU A 127 8.65 10.34 4.32
C GLU A 127 7.36 10.71 5.05
N ASN A 128 7.44 10.78 6.38
CA ASN A 128 6.36 11.21 7.26
C ASN A 128 5.05 10.42 7.06
N PHE A 129 5.15 9.13 6.68
CA PHE A 129 4.01 8.24 6.62
C PHE A 129 3.49 7.94 8.01
N TYR A 130 2.20 8.15 8.24
CA TYR A 130 1.53 7.77 9.48
C TYR A 130 0.40 6.78 9.19
N SER A 131 0.32 5.72 9.99
CA SER A 131 -0.88 4.89 10.04
C SER A 131 -1.36 4.67 11.45
N ASN A 132 -2.67 4.81 11.61
CA ASN A 132 -3.39 4.42 12.80
C ASN A 132 -3.60 2.88 12.82
N PHE A 133 -4.24 2.37 13.87
CA PHE A 133 -4.38 0.94 14.12
C PHE A 133 -5.04 0.17 12.96
N ASN A 134 -4.71 -1.11 12.84
CA ASN A 134 -5.33 -2.05 11.92
C ASN A 134 -5.14 -1.72 10.42
N LEU A 135 -4.03 -1.08 10.05
CA LEU A 135 -3.68 -0.97 8.64
C LEU A 135 -3.44 -2.36 8.05
N THR A 136 -4.07 -2.64 6.90
CA THR A 136 -3.87 -3.87 6.13
C THR A 136 -3.35 -3.53 4.75
N ILE A 137 -2.17 -4.06 4.38
CA ILE A 137 -1.59 -3.93 3.05
C ILE A 137 -1.34 -5.33 2.49
N LEU A 138 -2.21 -5.80 1.60
CA LEU A 138 -1.98 -7.04 0.86
C LEU A 138 -1.11 -6.72 -0.36
N ASP A 139 0.21 -6.85 -0.21
CA ASP A 139 1.23 -6.41 -1.16
C ASP A 139 1.75 -7.53 -2.07
N CYS A 140 0.85 -8.35 -2.65
CA CYS A 140 1.21 -9.24 -3.76
C CYS A 140 1.77 -8.47 -4.98
N SER A 141 1.34 -7.23 -5.22
CA SER A 141 2.02 -6.29 -6.13
C SER A 141 2.56 -5.09 -5.35
N VAL A 142 3.30 -4.22 -6.05
CA VAL A 142 3.92 -3.04 -5.45
C VAL A 142 2.86 -2.07 -4.93
N VAL A 143 3.00 -1.67 -3.67
CA VAL A 143 2.22 -0.59 -3.05
C VAL A 143 3.15 0.59 -2.82
N LYS A 144 2.99 1.64 -3.63
CA LYS A 144 3.78 2.87 -3.54
C LYS A 144 3.00 3.95 -2.81
N ILE A 145 3.50 4.40 -1.67
CA ILE A 145 2.92 5.47 -0.86
C ILE A 145 3.91 6.64 -0.83
N GLY A 146 3.42 7.82 -1.19
CA GLY A 146 4.18 9.06 -1.21
C GLY A 146 4.48 9.63 0.18
N ASN A 147 4.90 10.88 0.19
CA ASN A 147 5.28 11.60 1.41
C ASN A 147 4.06 12.19 2.12
N ASN A 148 4.15 12.36 3.44
CA ASN A 148 3.14 13.00 4.29
C ASN A 148 1.75 12.36 4.15
N VAL A 149 1.70 11.06 3.90
CA VAL A 149 0.44 10.32 3.79
C VAL A 149 -0.01 9.87 5.17
N MET A 150 -1.29 10.09 5.46
CA MET A 150 -1.92 9.67 6.71
C MET A 150 -3.01 8.63 6.45
N CYS A 151 -2.95 7.51 7.18
CA CYS A 151 -3.99 6.49 7.18
C CYS A 151 -4.72 6.49 8.54
N GLY A 152 -6.04 6.61 8.49
CA GLY A 152 -6.93 6.37 9.63
C GLY A 152 -6.97 4.88 10.02
N THR A 153 -7.77 4.58 11.02
CA THR A 153 -7.88 3.21 11.56
C THR A 153 -8.54 2.28 10.55
N GLY A 154 -8.01 1.06 10.38
CA GLY A 154 -8.67 0.03 9.55
C GLY A 154 -8.60 0.26 8.04
N VAL A 155 -7.70 1.13 7.57
CA VAL A 155 -7.46 1.31 6.12
C VAL A 155 -6.97 0.00 5.51
N SER A 156 -7.51 -0.35 4.33
CA SER A 156 -7.15 -1.57 3.59
C SER A 156 -6.64 -1.24 2.18
N LEU A 157 -5.40 -1.64 1.87
CA LEU A 157 -4.78 -1.51 0.55
C LEU A 157 -4.61 -2.91 -0.04
N LEU A 158 -5.40 -3.25 -1.06
CA LEU A 158 -5.60 -4.63 -1.49
C LEU A 158 -5.18 -4.81 -2.94
N THR A 159 -3.92 -5.17 -3.18
CA THR A 159 -3.42 -5.46 -4.53
C THR A 159 -3.94 -6.75 -5.17
N PRO A 160 -4.17 -7.88 -4.44
CA PRO A 160 -4.54 -9.14 -5.08
C PRO A 160 -5.99 -9.14 -5.55
N SER A 161 -6.24 -9.94 -6.59
CA SER A 161 -7.54 -10.21 -7.15
C SER A 161 -7.62 -11.68 -7.58
N HIS A 162 -8.85 -12.16 -7.69
CA HIS A 162 -9.15 -13.48 -8.22
C HIS A 162 -10.17 -13.37 -9.33
N PRO A 163 -10.16 -14.31 -10.30
CA PRO A 163 -11.22 -14.39 -11.28
C PRO A 163 -12.60 -14.47 -10.62
N ILE A 164 -13.55 -13.73 -11.19
CA ILE A 164 -14.96 -13.74 -10.73
C ILE A 164 -15.65 -15.07 -11.04
N ASP A 165 -15.21 -15.76 -12.09
CA ASP A 165 -15.71 -17.08 -12.46
C ASP A 165 -15.20 -18.14 -11.47
N PRO A 166 -16.10 -18.90 -10.82
CA PRO A 166 -15.71 -19.86 -9.80
C PRO A 166 -14.86 -21.02 -10.36
N THR A 167 -15.05 -21.42 -11.63
CA THR A 167 -14.23 -22.49 -12.24
C THR A 167 -12.76 -22.07 -12.31
N LEU A 168 -12.52 -20.82 -12.72
CA LEU A 168 -11.16 -20.27 -12.78
C LEU A 168 -10.57 -20.06 -11.39
N ARG A 169 -11.37 -19.59 -10.44
CA ARG A 169 -10.93 -19.35 -9.06
C ARG A 169 -10.57 -20.65 -8.32
N HIS A 170 -11.25 -21.76 -8.61
CA HIS A 170 -10.92 -23.08 -8.05
C HIS A 170 -9.56 -23.60 -8.50
N SER A 171 -9.02 -23.09 -9.61
CA SER A 171 -7.66 -23.40 -10.06
C SER A 171 -6.57 -22.59 -9.34
N TYR A 172 -6.92 -21.90 -8.25
CA TYR A 172 -6.03 -21.04 -7.46
C TYR A 172 -5.36 -19.94 -8.30
N LEU A 173 -6.05 -19.49 -9.36
CA LEU A 173 -5.59 -18.36 -10.16
C LEU A 173 -5.68 -17.08 -9.34
N GLU A 174 -4.55 -16.40 -9.25
CA GLU A 174 -4.39 -15.11 -8.58
C GLU A 174 -3.56 -14.19 -9.46
N ASN A 175 -3.89 -12.91 -9.40
CA ASN A 175 -3.07 -11.83 -9.96
C ASN A 175 -3.14 -10.63 -9.02
N ALA A 176 -2.15 -9.75 -9.06
CA ALA A 176 -2.13 -8.55 -8.25
C ALA A 176 -1.79 -7.32 -9.08
N LEU A 177 -2.48 -6.22 -8.86
CA LEU A 177 -2.22 -4.96 -9.55
C LEU A 177 -1.69 -3.91 -8.57
N PRO A 178 -0.71 -3.08 -8.97
CA PRO A 178 -0.06 -2.16 -8.06
C PRO A 178 -1.02 -1.09 -7.55
N ILE A 179 -0.75 -0.53 -6.38
CA ILE A 179 -1.46 0.64 -5.85
C ILE A 179 -0.44 1.78 -5.75
N THR A 180 -0.84 2.97 -6.19
CA THR A 180 -0.03 4.19 -6.01
C THR A 180 -0.84 5.23 -5.24
N ILE A 181 -0.29 5.77 -4.16
CA ILE A 181 -0.85 6.86 -3.36
C ILE A 181 0.14 8.03 -3.43
N GLY A 182 -0.31 9.16 -3.97
CA GLY A 182 0.49 10.37 -4.08
C GLY A 182 0.73 11.06 -2.74
N ASP A 183 1.58 12.08 -2.76
CA ASP A 183 1.97 12.84 -1.58
C ASP A 183 0.77 13.56 -0.93
N ASN A 184 0.85 13.81 0.37
CA ASN A 184 -0.13 14.58 1.16
C ASN A 184 -1.57 14.01 1.13
N CYS A 185 -1.73 12.74 0.79
CA CYS A 185 -3.05 12.10 0.83
C CYS A 185 -3.49 11.77 2.26
N TRP A 186 -4.79 11.83 2.51
CA TRP A 186 -5.40 11.35 3.74
C TRP A 186 -6.43 10.26 3.46
N LEU A 187 -6.19 9.06 3.99
CA LEU A 187 -7.08 7.92 3.89
C LEU A 187 -7.86 7.80 5.20
N GLY A 188 -9.15 8.12 5.15
CA GLY A 188 -10.06 8.05 6.29
C GLY A 188 -10.30 6.62 6.76
N SER A 189 -10.72 6.49 8.02
CA SER A 189 -10.86 5.19 8.68
C SER A 189 -11.76 4.21 7.91
N ASN A 190 -11.37 2.94 7.86
CA ASN A 190 -12.07 1.85 7.18
C ASN A 190 -12.30 2.07 5.67
N CYS A 191 -11.55 2.94 5.00
CA CYS A 191 -11.58 2.99 3.54
C CYS A 191 -10.79 1.82 2.94
N THR A 192 -11.13 1.45 1.71
CA THR A 192 -10.46 0.39 0.95
C THR A 192 -10.01 0.91 -0.41
N VAL A 193 -8.76 0.61 -0.78
CA VAL A 193 -8.20 0.89 -2.10
C VAL A 193 -7.89 -0.44 -2.78
N LEU A 194 -8.44 -0.66 -3.98
CA LEU A 194 -8.26 -1.89 -4.74
C LEU A 194 -7.05 -1.82 -5.67
N GLY A 195 -6.49 -2.99 -6.01
CA GLY A 195 -5.36 -3.13 -6.90
C GLY A 195 -5.59 -2.47 -8.27
N GLY A 196 -4.56 -1.80 -8.76
CA GLY A 196 -4.57 -1.07 -10.03
C GLY A 196 -5.00 0.39 -9.91
N VAL A 197 -5.24 0.89 -8.70
CA VAL A 197 -5.65 2.28 -8.44
C VAL A 197 -4.45 3.18 -8.19
N THR A 198 -4.47 4.36 -8.82
CA THR A 198 -3.63 5.51 -8.50
C THR A 198 -4.47 6.61 -7.83
N ILE A 199 -4.08 7.04 -6.63
CA ILE A 199 -4.65 8.19 -5.93
C ILE A 199 -3.69 9.37 -6.12
N GLY A 200 -4.16 10.42 -6.79
CA GLY A 200 -3.39 11.64 -7.00
C GLY A 200 -3.13 12.39 -5.68
N GLU A 201 -2.02 13.11 -5.64
CA GLU A 201 -1.56 13.88 -4.47
C GLU A 201 -2.64 14.80 -3.87
N GLY A 202 -2.55 15.05 -2.56
CA GLY A 202 -3.46 15.94 -1.84
C GLY A 202 -4.90 15.43 -1.73
N SER A 203 -5.19 14.22 -2.20
CA SER A 203 -6.54 13.67 -2.18
C SER A 203 -6.93 13.13 -0.81
N VAL A 204 -8.22 13.23 -0.50
CA VAL A 204 -8.83 12.71 0.71
C VAL A 204 -9.80 11.59 0.35
N ILE A 205 -9.57 10.40 0.91
CA ILE A 205 -10.51 9.29 0.83
C ILE A 205 -11.32 9.28 2.11
N ALA A 206 -12.62 9.52 2.05
CA ALA A 206 -13.45 9.55 3.24
C ALA A 206 -13.56 8.16 3.89
N ALA A 207 -13.88 8.17 5.19
CA ALA A 207 -14.09 6.95 5.95
C ALA A 207 -15.11 6.03 5.29
N GLY A 208 -14.82 4.73 5.25
CA GLY A 208 -15.69 3.70 4.66
C GLY A 208 -15.78 3.70 3.12
N ALA A 209 -15.06 4.57 2.40
CA ALA A 209 -15.11 4.60 0.94
C ALA A 209 -14.36 3.41 0.30
N VAL A 210 -14.85 2.91 -0.84
CA VAL A 210 -14.19 1.83 -1.62
C VAL A 210 -13.71 2.38 -2.96
N VAL A 211 -12.42 2.60 -3.09
CA VAL A 211 -11.79 3.18 -4.28
C VAL A 211 -11.41 2.07 -5.25
N ASN A 212 -12.08 2.07 -6.41
CA ASN A 212 -11.91 1.05 -7.46
C ASN A 212 -11.53 1.62 -8.84
N ARG A 213 -11.12 2.89 -8.87
CA ARG A 213 -10.69 3.62 -10.06
C ARG A 213 -9.69 4.69 -9.65
N ASP A 214 -8.89 5.14 -10.59
CA ASP A 214 -7.95 6.24 -10.35
C ASP A 214 -8.67 7.50 -9.88
N ILE A 215 -8.01 8.22 -8.97
CA ILE A 215 -8.49 9.44 -8.35
C ILE A 215 -7.58 10.60 -8.80
N PRO A 216 -8.11 11.66 -9.42
CA PRO A 216 -7.33 12.84 -9.76
C PRO A 216 -6.75 13.51 -8.50
N PRO A 217 -5.62 14.24 -8.62
CA PRO A 217 -5.09 15.03 -7.51
C PRO A 217 -6.11 15.97 -6.86
N ASN A 218 -5.88 16.30 -5.59
CA ASN A 218 -6.67 17.22 -4.78
C ASN A 218 -8.17 16.88 -4.75
N SER A 219 -8.53 15.60 -4.77
CA SER A 219 -9.93 15.16 -4.81
C SER A 219 -10.41 14.68 -3.45
N LEU A 220 -11.66 14.99 -3.08
CA LEU A 220 -12.39 14.35 -2.00
C LEU A 220 -13.26 13.22 -2.56
N VAL A 221 -13.04 12.01 -2.07
CA VAL A 221 -13.74 10.79 -2.49
C VAL A 221 -14.63 10.27 -1.37
N VAL A 222 -15.88 9.93 -1.67
CA VAL A 222 -16.82 9.34 -0.71
C VAL A 222 -17.55 8.14 -1.30
N GLY A 223 -18.04 7.26 -0.42
CA GLY A 223 -19.04 6.24 -0.75
C GLY A 223 -18.51 4.90 -1.26
N VAL A 224 -19.45 3.98 -1.49
CA VAL A 224 -19.22 2.63 -2.02
C VAL A 224 -20.14 2.42 -3.23
N PRO A 225 -19.60 2.37 -4.45
CA PRO A 225 -18.21 2.62 -4.82
C PRO A 225 -17.81 4.10 -4.69
N GLY A 226 -16.53 4.36 -4.45
CA GLY A 226 -15.95 5.69 -4.24
C GLY A 226 -16.14 6.60 -5.44
N ARG A 227 -16.57 7.84 -5.18
CA ARG A 227 -16.77 8.89 -6.18
C ARG A 227 -16.16 10.19 -5.70
N VAL A 228 -15.49 10.90 -6.62
CA VAL A 228 -15.07 12.28 -6.40
C VAL A 228 -16.31 13.15 -6.25
N VAL A 229 -16.43 13.86 -5.13
CA VAL A 229 -17.54 14.78 -4.84
C VAL A 229 -17.11 16.23 -4.75
N LYS A 230 -15.80 16.47 -4.61
CA LYS A 230 -15.22 17.80 -4.56
C LYS A 230 -13.77 17.73 -5.03
N THR A 231 -13.35 18.75 -5.77
CA THR A 231 -11.94 19.07 -5.96
C THR A 231 -11.58 20.20 -4.99
N MET A 232 -10.47 20.05 -4.30
CA MET A 232 -9.93 21.02 -3.35
C MET A 232 -8.94 21.91 -4.10
N GLU A 233 -8.83 23.16 -3.67
CA GLU A 233 -7.76 24.01 -4.14
C GLU A 233 -6.42 23.40 -3.70
N PRO A 234 -5.38 23.46 -4.56
CA PRO A 234 -4.03 23.02 -4.19
C PRO A 234 -3.56 23.74 -2.92
N ARG A 235 -2.70 23.07 -2.15
CA ARG A 235 -2.05 23.68 -0.99
C ARG A 235 -1.32 24.95 -1.42
N ASP A 236 -1.63 26.06 -0.75
CA ASP A 236 -0.85 27.28 -0.84
C ASP A 236 0.43 27.12 0.03
N PRO A 237 1.63 27.10 -0.58
CA PRO A 237 2.88 26.97 0.17
C PRO A 237 3.19 28.20 1.03
N ASP A 238 2.62 29.36 0.72
CA ASP A 238 2.82 30.61 1.43
C ASP A 238 1.77 30.83 2.53
N PHE A 239 0.84 29.88 2.70
CA PHE A 239 -0.18 29.95 3.75
C PHE A 239 0.45 29.78 5.14
N ASP A 240 0.58 30.89 5.85
CA ASP A 240 1.08 30.91 7.22
C ASP A 240 -0.02 30.50 8.21
N VAL A 241 -0.03 29.20 8.53
CA VAL A 241 -0.93 28.63 9.54
C VAL A 241 -0.71 29.24 10.93
N HIS A 242 0.52 29.60 11.28
CA HIS A 242 0.82 30.17 12.60
C HIS A 242 0.25 31.58 12.75
N LYS A 243 0.45 32.41 11.72
CA LYS A 243 -0.17 33.74 11.66
C LYS A 243 -1.69 33.64 11.72
N THR A 244 -2.28 32.75 10.92
CA THR A 244 -3.74 32.55 10.88
C THR A 244 -4.28 32.09 12.23
N LEU A 245 -3.66 31.11 12.89
CA LEU A 245 -4.07 30.66 14.21
C LEU A 245 -3.96 31.77 15.25
N LYS A 246 -2.87 32.56 15.22
CA LYS A 246 -2.68 33.71 16.10
C LYS A 246 -3.76 34.79 15.90
N GLU A 247 -4.16 35.04 14.66
CA GLU A 247 -5.28 35.94 14.32
C GLU A 247 -6.60 35.45 14.94
N TYR A 248 -6.78 34.13 15.04
CA TYR A 248 -7.92 33.51 15.72
C TYR A 248 -7.72 33.28 17.23
N GLY A 249 -6.63 33.78 17.82
CA GLY A 249 -6.33 33.60 19.25
C GLY A 249 -6.03 32.15 19.64
N MET A 250 -5.57 31.34 18.68
CA MET A 250 -5.18 29.94 18.87
C MET A 250 -3.65 29.79 18.84
N ASP A 251 -3.11 28.96 19.73
CA ASP A 251 -1.70 28.59 19.71
C ASP A 251 -1.48 27.36 18.82
N TYR A 252 -0.38 27.36 18.07
CA TYR A 252 0.05 26.19 17.32
C TYR A 252 0.74 25.19 18.26
N ILE A 253 0.30 23.93 18.23
CA ILE A 253 0.92 22.83 18.97
C ILE A 253 1.77 22.02 17.96
N PRO A 254 3.11 22.11 18.02
CA PRO A 254 4.01 21.45 17.08
C PRO A 254 4.10 19.93 17.26
#